data_AF-A0A9W7DVJ3-F1
#
_entry.id   AF-A0A9W7DVJ3-F1
#
_cell.length_a   1.000
_cell.length_b   1.000
_cell.length_c   1.000
_cell.angle_alpha   90.00
_cell.angle_beta   90.00
_cell.angle_gamma   90.00
#
_symmetry.space_group_name_H-M   'P 1'
#
loop_
_entity.id
_entity.type
_entity.pdbx_description
1 polymer ?
#
loop_
_entity_poly.entity_id
_entity_poly.type
_entity_poly.pdbx_seq_one_letter_code
_entity_poly.pdbx_strand_id
1 'polypeptide(L)'
;MPSSSFFLLFMFIMKCSSFSATFPASPPPSSSSSSPSIESDIMRIEQDLLSQKFTSSSLSSNKRNRSMNLSYDEALLQLQSYHTEHGHLVIPRNDPLAKLCYDYGWWQEFIKDRPERVAELNEINFIWGRLQSEWNIVVEALCTYKSIHDHIDVPSSFVVPHSQPFPIATWSLPLGRIVSNIRLRNFYVNKGESRVMQLDGLGFVWHRDKSEQKFQMTIYAAREYKVRVNREGRALKVPQRFVVPENGKDGWPLELAGFRLGEKLTAIRQKGLYVKNFPHRRQQLEELGFQWAGNSSLNWLEVVHAAAIYSRQHDRVLNPPDNFVCSGDAFPDYLHGLPLGLRLKDVRLKGRYLQGETAPKRREQLDALGFVWKKKRGRRKKSES
;
A
#
# COMPACT_ATOMS: atom_id res chain seq x y z
N MET A 1 5.47 -4.55 45.17
CA MET A 1 4.13 -4.88 44.67
C MET A 1 4.20 -4.97 43.14
N PRO A 2 4.42 -6.19 42.60
CA PRO A 2 4.88 -6.40 41.23
C PRO A 2 3.74 -6.83 40.28
N SER A 3 3.93 -6.59 38.99
CA SER A 3 3.32 -7.36 37.90
C SER A 3 4.42 -7.78 36.91
N SER A 4 5.23 -8.73 37.38
CA SER A 4 6.14 -9.58 36.61
C SER A 4 5.32 -10.58 35.79
N SER A 5 5.53 -10.73 34.47
CA SER A 5 5.27 -11.99 33.70
C SER A 5 5.57 -11.94 32.19
N PHE A 6 6.48 -11.09 31.69
CA PHE A 6 6.83 -11.14 30.25
C PHE A 6 8.34 -11.09 29.94
N PHE A 7 9.21 -11.25 30.95
CA PHE A 7 10.65 -11.10 30.80
C PHE A 7 11.49 -12.36 31.12
N LEU A 8 10.87 -13.55 31.26
CA LEU A 8 11.60 -14.78 31.60
C LEU A 8 11.41 -15.89 30.56
N LEU A 9 11.90 -15.65 29.35
CA LEU A 9 12.31 -16.73 28.45
C LEU A 9 13.43 -16.25 27.51
N PHE A 10 14.49 -15.67 28.09
CA PHE A 10 15.66 -15.20 27.33
C PHE A 10 17.01 -15.61 27.93
N MET A 11 17.06 -16.53 28.90
CA MET A 11 18.33 -16.92 29.55
C MET A 11 18.28 -18.35 30.08
N PHE A 12 18.36 -19.37 29.20
CA PHE A 12 18.83 -20.70 29.61
C PHE A 12 19.32 -21.59 28.45
N ILE A 13 20.25 -21.11 27.62
CA ILE A 13 21.10 -22.00 26.79
C ILE A 13 22.53 -21.44 26.80
N MET A 14 23.31 -21.82 27.81
CA MET A 14 24.77 -21.88 27.75
C MET A 14 25.30 -22.82 28.86
N LYS A 15 25.40 -24.12 28.56
CA LYS A 15 26.57 -24.93 28.94
C LYS A 15 26.53 -26.28 28.23
N CYS A 16 27.38 -26.44 27.22
CA CYS A 16 27.86 -27.75 26.80
C CYS A 16 28.75 -28.32 27.91
N SER A 17 28.69 -29.64 28.15
CA SER A 17 29.76 -30.56 27.73
C SER A 17 29.67 -31.94 28.40
N SER A 18 29.91 -32.95 27.57
CA SER A 18 30.50 -34.27 27.86
C SER A 18 29.74 -35.28 28.72
N PHE A 19 29.23 -36.35 28.09
CA PHE A 19 29.78 -37.69 28.32
C PHE A 19 29.33 -38.68 27.23
N SER A 20 30.27 -39.53 26.81
CA SER A 20 30.12 -40.65 25.89
C SER A 20 29.88 -41.93 26.70
N ALA A 21 28.95 -42.82 26.29
CA ALA A 21 29.03 -44.24 26.61
C ALA A 21 28.06 -45.10 25.76
N THR A 22 28.69 -45.89 24.90
CA THR A 22 28.44 -47.26 24.39
C THR A 22 27.31 -48.12 25.03
N PHE A 23 26.53 -48.77 24.13
CA PHE A 23 25.76 -50.06 24.15
C PHE A 23 26.05 -51.09 25.27
N PRO A 24 25.14 -52.07 25.62
CA PRO A 24 24.54 -53.03 24.65
C PRO A 24 23.14 -53.65 24.96
N ALA A 25 22.79 -54.61 24.10
CA ALA A 25 21.51 -55.25 23.80
C ALA A 25 20.96 -56.34 24.77
N SER A 26 19.62 -56.49 24.73
CA SER A 26 18.72 -57.69 24.81
C SER A 26 18.97 -58.83 25.82
N PRO A 27 17.92 -59.47 26.41
CA PRO A 27 17.11 -60.51 25.72
C PRO A 27 15.61 -60.62 26.14
N PRO A 28 14.78 -61.46 25.47
CA PRO A 28 13.34 -61.65 25.74
C PRO A 28 13.09 -62.75 26.80
N PRO A 29 11.84 -62.99 27.26
CA PRO A 29 11.16 -64.20 26.73
C PRO A 29 9.61 -64.22 26.75
N SER A 30 9.09 -65.11 25.88
CA SER A 30 8.00 -66.09 26.04
C SER A 30 6.58 -65.71 26.44
N SER A 31 5.69 -66.13 25.54
CA SER A 31 4.26 -66.40 25.64
C SER A 31 3.82 -67.31 26.80
N SER A 32 2.65 -67.04 27.38
CA SER A 32 1.78 -68.07 27.99
C SER A 32 0.30 -67.70 27.84
N SER A 33 -0.43 -68.63 27.25
CA SER A 33 -1.89 -68.74 27.08
C SER A 33 -2.68 -68.78 28.40
N SER A 34 -3.93 -68.28 28.43
CA SER A 34 -5.08 -68.89 29.15
C SER A 34 -6.43 -68.18 28.91
N SER A 35 -7.38 -68.95 28.36
CA SER A 35 -8.84 -68.99 28.66
C SER A 35 -9.83 -67.93 28.10
N PRO A 36 -10.89 -68.32 27.35
CA PRO A 36 -11.75 -67.41 26.57
C PRO A 36 -13.06 -66.96 27.27
N SER A 37 -13.19 -67.11 28.60
CA SER A 37 -14.45 -66.81 29.31
C SER A 37 -14.50 -65.46 30.03
N ILE A 38 -13.38 -64.72 30.10
CA ILE A 38 -13.34 -63.38 30.73
C ILE A 38 -13.49 -62.26 29.68
N GLU A 39 -13.02 -62.52 28.46
CA GLU A 39 -13.00 -61.54 27.36
C GLU A 39 -14.41 -61.22 26.82
N SER A 40 -15.33 -62.19 26.86
CA SER A 40 -16.74 -61.99 26.47
C SER A 40 -17.52 -61.14 27.46
N ASP A 41 -17.16 -61.21 28.75
CA ASP A 41 -17.83 -60.45 29.81
C ASP A 41 -17.31 -59.01 29.89
N ILE A 42 -16.01 -58.81 29.61
CA ILE A 42 -15.40 -57.47 29.47
C ILE A 42 -15.99 -56.72 28.26
N MET A 43 -16.18 -57.40 27.11
CA MET A 43 -16.82 -56.81 25.93
C MET A 43 -18.26 -56.35 26.20
N ARG A 44 -19.02 -57.10 27.02
CA ARG A 44 -20.39 -56.72 27.40
C ARG A 44 -20.44 -55.49 28.30
N ILE A 45 -19.50 -55.38 29.24
CA ILE A 45 -19.40 -54.24 30.16
C ILE A 45 -18.94 -52.98 29.43
N GLU A 46 -18.00 -53.09 28.48
CA GLU A 46 -17.58 -51.97 27.64
C GLU A 46 -18.71 -51.45 26.73
N GLN A 47 -19.55 -52.35 26.22
CA GLN A 47 -20.68 -51.98 25.37
C GLN A 47 -21.82 -51.29 26.14
N ASP A 48 -22.02 -51.65 27.42
CA ASP A 48 -22.94 -50.96 28.34
C ASP A 48 -22.39 -49.60 28.84
N LEU A 49 -21.07 -49.47 29.01
CA LEU A 49 -20.44 -48.18 29.34
C LEU A 49 -20.41 -47.21 28.15
N LEU A 50 -20.39 -47.72 26.92
CA LEU A 50 -20.49 -46.96 25.68
C LEU A 50 -21.93 -46.52 25.38
N SER A 51 -22.94 -47.31 25.77
CA SER A 51 -24.36 -46.98 25.55
C SER A 51 -24.90 -45.97 26.58
N GLN A 52 -24.33 -45.92 27.80
CA GLN A 52 -24.71 -44.93 28.81
C GLN A 52 -24.14 -43.51 28.58
N LYS A 53 -23.14 -43.33 27.70
CA LYS A 53 -22.59 -41.99 27.37
C LYS A 53 -23.39 -41.24 26.30
N PHE A 54 -24.49 -41.81 25.79
CA PHE A 54 -25.36 -41.18 24.79
C PHE A 54 -26.76 -40.89 25.34
N THR A 55 -26.87 -40.01 26.33
CA THR A 55 -28.12 -39.27 26.58
C THR A 55 -27.84 -37.77 26.80
N SER A 56 -28.06 -37.02 25.72
CA SER A 56 -28.29 -35.58 25.58
C SER A 56 -27.91 -34.61 26.71
N SER A 57 -27.09 -33.60 26.39
CA SER A 57 -27.57 -32.21 26.48
C SER A 57 -26.81 -31.26 25.54
N SER A 58 -27.60 -30.69 24.63
CA SER A 58 -27.52 -29.36 24.01
C SER A 58 -26.35 -28.45 24.41
N LEU A 59 -25.64 -27.92 23.40
CA LEU A 59 -25.52 -26.45 23.19
C LEU A 59 -24.95 -26.12 21.79
N SER A 60 -25.79 -25.42 21.02
CA SER A 60 -25.45 -24.27 20.17
C SER A 60 -24.30 -24.36 19.15
N SER A 61 -24.70 -24.59 17.90
CA SER A 61 -24.20 -23.93 16.68
C SER A 61 -22.77 -23.36 16.65
N ASN A 62 -21.87 -24.02 15.91
CA ASN A 62 -21.02 -23.30 14.97
C ASN A 62 -20.51 -24.21 13.83
N LYS A 63 -21.17 -24.11 12.67
CA LYS A 63 -20.68 -24.63 11.39
C LYS A 63 -19.48 -23.79 10.91
N ARG A 64 -18.33 -23.84 11.59
CA ARG A 64 -17.05 -23.27 11.11
C ARG A 64 -15.85 -23.95 11.78
N ASN A 65 -15.53 -25.19 11.39
CA ASN A 65 -14.18 -25.78 11.32
C ASN A 65 -14.31 -27.30 11.28
N ARG A 66 -14.35 -27.87 10.07
CA ARG A 66 -13.79 -29.21 9.85
C ARG A 66 -12.29 -29.03 9.59
N SER A 67 -11.57 -28.50 10.58
CA SER A 67 -10.14 -28.81 10.66
C SER A 67 -10.08 -30.25 11.13
N MET A 68 -9.24 -31.08 10.52
CA MET A 68 -9.14 -32.48 10.94
C MET A 68 -8.86 -32.54 12.45
N ASN A 69 -9.78 -33.09 13.24
CA ASN A 69 -9.55 -33.37 14.66
C ASN A 69 -8.64 -34.60 14.75
N LEU A 70 -7.35 -34.43 14.45
CA LEU A 70 -6.37 -35.46 14.73
C LEU A 70 -5.99 -35.40 16.21
N SER A 71 -5.84 -36.57 16.82
CA SER A 71 -5.30 -36.68 18.18
C SER A 71 -3.84 -36.20 18.20
N TYR A 72 -3.34 -35.80 19.37
CA TYR A 72 -1.93 -35.42 19.56
C TYR A 72 -0.97 -36.53 19.10
N ASP A 73 -1.28 -37.79 19.42
CA ASP A 73 -0.43 -38.94 19.09
C ASP A 73 -0.33 -39.17 17.57
N GLU A 74 -1.44 -38.96 16.85
CA GLU A 74 -1.49 -39.04 15.39
C GLU A 74 -0.69 -37.90 14.75
N ALA A 75 -0.79 -36.69 15.30
CA ALA A 75 -0.01 -35.55 14.84
C ALA A 75 1.49 -35.78 15.07
N LEU A 76 1.88 -36.31 16.24
CA LEU A 76 3.27 -36.65 16.55
C LEU A 76 3.83 -37.70 15.58
N LEU A 77 3.06 -38.74 15.29
CA LEU A 77 3.46 -39.78 14.33
C LEU A 77 3.67 -39.20 12.92
N GLN A 78 2.81 -38.28 12.49
CA GLN A 78 2.96 -37.60 11.20
C GLN A 78 4.20 -36.68 11.18
N LEU A 79 4.49 -35.98 12.28
CA LEU A 79 5.70 -35.17 12.40
C LEU A 79 6.96 -36.04 12.32
N GLN A 80 6.97 -37.19 13.00
CA GLN A 80 8.10 -38.14 12.95
C GLN A 80 8.29 -38.75 11.56
N SER A 81 7.18 -39.11 10.89
CA SER A 81 7.21 -39.62 9.51
C SER A 81 7.78 -38.57 8.56
N TYR A 82 7.32 -37.31 8.69
CA TYR A 82 7.82 -36.19 7.90
C TYR A 82 9.32 -35.93 8.16
N HIS A 83 9.75 -35.99 9.41
CA HIS A 83 11.16 -35.85 9.78
C HIS A 83 12.02 -36.97 9.19
N THR A 84 11.50 -38.20 9.14
CA THR A 84 12.21 -39.36 8.55
C THR A 84 12.32 -39.24 7.04
N GLU A 85 11.26 -38.76 6.38
CA GLU A 85 11.21 -38.61 4.92
C GLU A 85 12.07 -37.44 4.42
N HIS A 86 12.05 -36.32 5.14
CA HIS A 86 12.69 -35.08 4.68
C HIS A 86 13.98 -34.71 5.44
N GLY A 87 14.28 -35.41 6.54
CA GLY A 87 15.43 -35.10 7.41
C GLY A 87 15.31 -33.78 8.18
N HIS A 88 14.15 -33.11 8.12
CA HIS A 88 13.89 -31.82 8.74
C HIS A 88 12.39 -31.60 9.03
N LEU A 89 12.05 -30.72 9.98
CA LEU A 89 10.66 -30.37 10.34
C LEU A 89 10.15 -29.03 9.77
N VAL A 90 10.61 -28.67 8.57
CA VAL A 90 10.12 -27.49 7.84
C VAL A 90 8.89 -27.85 7.01
N ILE A 91 7.72 -27.96 7.65
CA ILE A 91 6.49 -28.38 6.96
C ILE A 91 5.87 -27.18 6.20
N PRO A 92 5.48 -27.33 4.92
CA PRO A 92 4.92 -26.26 4.10
C PRO A 92 3.70 -25.60 4.71
N ARG A 93 3.53 -24.28 4.54
CA ARG A 93 2.38 -23.53 5.11
C ARG A 93 1.01 -24.05 4.63
N ASN A 94 0.96 -24.59 3.43
CA ASN A 94 -0.28 -25.11 2.84
C ASN A 94 -0.58 -26.55 3.25
N ASP A 95 0.39 -27.24 3.85
CA ASP A 95 0.26 -28.60 4.33
C ASP A 95 -0.81 -28.68 5.44
N PRO A 96 -1.73 -29.66 5.38
CA PRO A 96 -2.69 -29.90 6.45
C PRO A 96 -2.04 -30.05 7.84
N LEU A 97 -0.88 -30.71 7.93
CA LEU A 97 -0.15 -30.92 9.19
C LEU A 97 0.37 -29.60 9.77
N ALA A 98 0.88 -28.70 8.91
CA ALA A 98 1.27 -27.37 9.33
C ALA A 98 0.09 -26.51 9.81
N LYS A 99 -1.08 -26.65 9.19
CA LYS A 99 -2.27 -25.93 9.63
C LYS A 99 -2.78 -26.42 10.98
N LEU A 100 -2.63 -27.72 11.26
CA LEU A 100 -3.00 -28.33 12.52
C LEU A 100 -2.04 -27.92 13.66
N CYS A 101 -0.75 -28.24 13.54
CA CYS A 101 0.20 -28.11 14.65
C CYS A 101 0.51 -26.64 15.04
N TYR A 102 0.27 -25.68 14.13
CA TYR A 102 0.47 -24.25 14.38
C TYR A 102 -0.82 -23.49 14.61
N ASP A 103 -1.96 -24.18 14.69
CA ASP A 103 -3.21 -23.56 15.10
C ASP A 103 -3.19 -23.26 16.60
N TYR A 104 -3.70 -22.07 16.97
CA TYR A 104 -3.75 -21.67 18.37
C TYR A 104 -4.69 -22.56 19.20
N GLY A 105 -5.75 -23.11 18.59
CA GLY A 105 -6.65 -24.06 19.23
C GLY A 105 -5.94 -25.36 19.59
N TRP A 106 -5.17 -25.92 18.65
CA TRP A 106 -4.37 -27.13 18.90
C TRP A 106 -3.34 -26.91 20.02
N TRP A 107 -2.67 -25.75 20.04
CA TRP A 107 -1.73 -25.40 21.11
C TRP A 107 -2.41 -25.31 22.48
N GLN A 108 -3.58 -24.66 22.56
CA GLN A 108 -4.34 -24.56 23.82
C GLN A 108 -4.79 -25.93 24.33
N GLU A 109 -5.24 -26.81 23.43
CA GLU A 109 -5.82 -28.11 23.79
C GLU A 109 -4.77 -29.15 24.17
N PHE A 110 -3.63 -29.18 23.45
CA PHE A 110 -2.70 -30.30 23.54
C PHE A 110 -1.35 -29.96 24.15
N ILE A 111 -0.93 -28.69 24.18
CA ILE A 111 0.46 -28.30 24.52
C ILE A 111 0.55 -27.43 25.78
N LYS A 112 -0.34 -26.43 25.92
CA LYS A 112 -0.20 -25.36 26.92
C LYS A 112 0.03 -25.85 28.35
N ASP A 113 -0.72 -26.86 28.80
CA ASP A 113 -0.68 -27.35 30.18
C ASP A 113 0.10 -28.68 30.33
N ARG A 114 0.84 -29.10 29.30
CA ARG A 114 1.53 -30.40 29.22
C ARG A 114 3.01 -30.26 28.83
N PRO A 115 3.92 -30.04 29.80
CA PRO A 115 5.34 -29.84 29.54
C PRO A 115 6.04 -31.06 28.92
N GLU A 116 5.55 -32.27 29.19
CA GLU A 116 6.06 -33.52 28.60
C GLU A 116 5.97 -33.52 27.07
N ARG A 117 4.86 -33.00 26.52
CA ARG A 117 4.65 -32.89 25.06
C ARG A 117 5.53 -31.83 24.42
N VAL A 118 5.83 -30.76 25.15
CA VAL A 118 6.79 -29.76 24.71
C VAL A 118 8.19 -30.39 24.60
N ALA A 119 8.57 -31.24 25.55
CA ALA A 119 9.85 -31.95 25.52
C ALA A 119 9.93 -32.93 24.33
N GLU A 120 8.91 -33.74 24.09
CA GLU A 120 8.84 -34.65 22.93
C GLU A 120 8.97 -33.91 21.59
N LEU A 121 8.26 -32.78 21.45
CA LEU A 121 8.35 -31.95 20.24
C LEU A 121 9.74 -31.30 20.11
N ASN A 122 10.38 -30.94 21.22
CA ASN A 122 11.75 -30.43 21.19
C ASN A 122 12.76 -31.51 20.77
N GLU A 123 12.58 -32.77 21.18
CA GLU A 123 13.46 -33.89 20.80
C GLU A 123 13.48 -34.14 19.30
N ILE A 124 12.33 -33.96 18.62
CA ILE A 124 12.25 -34.07 17.17
C ILE A 124 12.70 -32.78 16.44
N ASN A 125 13.20 -31.76 17.17
CA ASN A 125 13.53 -30.43 16.65
C ASN A 125 12.34 -29.67 16.04
N PHE A 126 11.18 -29.73 16.68
CA PHE A 126 9.98 -29.01 16.24
C PHE A 126 10.18 -27.49 16.30
N ILE A 127 9.89 -26.81 15.20
CA ILE A 127 10.12 -25.36 15.06
C ILE A 127 8.91 -24.60 15.60
N TRP A 128 8.96 -24.10 16.83
CA TRP A 128 7.85 -23.32 17.44
C TRP A 128 7.57 -21.99 16.73
N GLY A 129 8.60 -21.38 16.15
CA GLY A 129 8.58 -20.02 15.60
C GLY A 129 8.07 -19.88 14.16
N ARG A 130 7.28 -20.81 13.61
CA ARG A 130 6.94 -20.81 12.17
C ARG A 130 6.09 -19.59 11.72
N LEU A 131 5.48 -18.84 12.63
CA LEU A 131 4.72 -17.63 12.32
C LEU A 131 5.59 -16.38 12.07
N GLN A 132 6.88 -16.40 12.42
CA GLN A 132 7.80 -15.29 12.18
C GLN A 132 8.99 -15.80 11.37
N SER A 133 9.18 -15.25 10.18
CA SER A 133 10.42 -15.47 9.44
C SER A 133 11.55 -14.83 10.24
N GLU A 134 12.58 -15.58 10.58
CA GLU A 134 13.80 -14.97 11.09
C GLU A 134 14.34 -14.06 9.98
N TRP A 135 14.73 -12.83 10.34
CA TRP A 135 15.16 -11.82 9.39
C TRP A 135 16.25 -12.32 8.43
N ASN A 136 17.17 -13.15 8.94
CA ASN A 136 18.25 -13.74 8.17
C ASN A 136 17.75 -14.65 7.03
N ILE A 137 16.71 -15.45 7.29
CA ILE A 137 16.08 -16.32 6.29
C ILE A 137 15.44 -15.46 5.18
N VAL A 138 14.82 -14.33 5.55
CA VAL A 138 14.24 -13.40 4.57
C VAL A 138 15.34 -12.81 3.69
N VAL A 139 16.43 -12.34 4.28
CA VAL A 139 17.57 -11.77 3.54
C VAL A 139 18.18 -12.79 2.60
N GLU A 140 18.39 -14.02 3.06
CA GLU A 140 18.94 -15.12 2.25
C GLU A 140 18.04 -15.47 1.05
N ALA A 141 16.72 -15.52 1.28
CA ALA A 141 15.74 -15.70 0.23
C ALA A 141 15.75 -14.53 -0.78
N LEU A 142 15.93 -13.28 -0.32
CA LEU A 142 16.03 -12.11 -1.20
C LEU A 142 17.33 -12.11 -2.01
N CYS A 143 18.46 -12.53 -1.43
CA CYS A 143 19.73 -12.68 -2.13
C CYS A 143 19.61 -13.70 -3.27
N THR A 144 18.98 -14.85 -2.98
CA THR A 144 18.74 -15.89 -3.99
C THR A 144 17.75 -15.42 -5.05
N TYR A 145 16.69 -14.70 -4.66
CA TYR A 145 15.76 -14.12 -5.63
C TYR A 145 16.45 -13.10 -6.56
N LYS A 146 17.33 -12.26 -5.99
CA LYS A 146 18.13 -11.30 -6.75
C LYS A 146 19.07 -11.99 -7.74
N SER A 147 19.73 -13.09 -7.37
CA SER A 147 20.62 -13.79 -8.29
C SER A 147 19.89 -14.39 -9.49
N ILE A 148 18.62 -14.79 -9.33
CA ILE A 148 17.80 -15.34 -10.42
C ILE A 148 17.21 -14.23 -11.30
N HIS A 149 16.70 -13.16 -10.69
CA HIS A 149 15.89 -12.15 -11.38
C HIS A 149 16.58 -10.80 -11.59
N ASP A 150 17.82 -10.64 -11.11
CA ASP A 150 18.62 -9.40 -11.10
C ASP A 150 17.95 -8.20 -10.38
N HIS A 151 16.80 -8.43 -9.75
CA HIS A 151 16.02 -7.43 -9.04
C HIS A 151 15.31 -8.04 -7.83
N ILE A 152 14.94 -7.19 -6.86
CA ILE A 152 14.25 -7.62 -5.62
C ILE A 152 12.77 -7.22 -5.64
N ASP A 153 12.19 -7.02 -6.83
CA ASP A 153 10.78 -6.67 -6.93
C ASP A 153 9.85 -7.89 -6.90
N VAL A 154 9.84 -8.57 -5.74
CA VAL A 154 9.11 -9.81 -5.53
C VAL A 154 7.58 -9.60 -5.65
N PRO A 155 6.87 -10.35 -6.53
CA PRO A 155 5.41 -10.32 -6.61
C PRO A 155 4.74 -10.72 -5.30
N SER A 156 3.62 -10.09 -4.92
CA SER A 156 2.97 -10.31 -3.62
C SER A 156 2.49 -11.75 -3.38
N SER A 157 2.22 -12.52 -4.44
CA SER A 157 1.80 -13.92 -4.39
C SER A 157 2.97 -14.91 -4.37
N PHE A 158 4.21 -14.44 -4.52
CA PHE A 158 5.37 -15.32 -4.62
C PHE A 158 5.67 -16.02 -3.29
N VAL A 159 5.81 -17.34 -3.37
CA VAL A 159 6.22 -18.24 -2.30
C VAL A 159 7.46 -18.98 -2.78
N VAL A 160 8.47 -19.09 -1.93
CA VAL A 160 9.72 -19.75 -2.28
C VAL A 160 9.47 -21.23 -2.60
N PRO A 161 9.87 -21.73 -3.78
CA PRO A 161 9.69 -23.12 -4.18
C PRO A 161 10.64 -24.06 -3.42
N HIS A 162 10.25 -25.34 -3.31
CA HIS A 162 11.08 -26.42 -2.74
C HIS A 162 12.10 -26.93 -3.76
N SER A 163 12.87 -26.02 -4.36
CA SER A 163 13.85 -26.38 -5.38
C SER A 163 15.08 -25.49 -5.29
N GLN A 164 16.22 -26.03 -5.72
CA GLN A 164 17.41 -25.22 -5.96
C GLN A 164 17.07 -24.08 -6.94
N PRO A 165 17.64 -22.88 -6.76
CA PRO A 165 18.77 -22.54 -5.89
C PRO A 165 18.38 -22.06 -4.48
N PHE A 166 17.11 -22.14 -4.09
CA PHE A 166 16.68 -21.65 -2.77
C PHE A 166 17.13 -22.59 -1.64
N PRO A 167 17.78 -22.06 -0.58
CA PRO A 167 18.16 -22.85 0.58
C PRO A 167 16.93 -23.46 1.27
N ILE A 168 17.12 -24.64 1.87
CA ILE A 168 16.07 -25.43 2.53
C ILE A 168 15.33 -24.59 3.59
N ALA A 169 16.07 -23.78 4.36
CA ALA A 169 15.51 -22.91 5.38
C ALA A 169 14.53 -21.85 4.83
N THR A 170 14.65 -21.50 3.54
CA THR A 170 13.81 -20.50 2.89
C THR A 170 12.58 -21.09 2.20
N TRP A 171 12.46 -22.42 2.13
CA TRP A 171 11.36 -23.08 1.43
C TRP A 171 10.00 -22.76 2.06
N SER A 172 8.96 -22.68 1.21
CA SER A 172 7.60 -22.29 1.62
C SER A 172 7.46 -20.90 2.23
N LEU A 173 8.52 -20.09 2.23
CA LEU A 173 8.48 -18.73 2.74
C LEU A 173 7.62 -17.85 1.83
N PRO A 174 6.58 -17.16 2.34
CA PRO A 174 5.76 -16.24 1.55
C PRO A 174 6.50 -14.90 1.33
N LEU A 175 7.63 -14.96 0.63
CA LEU A 175 8.57 -13.87 0.44
C LEU A 175 7.89 -12.63 -0.16
N GLY A 176 6.99 -12.83 -1.12
CA GLY A 176 6.21 -11.74 -1.74
C GLY A 176 5.35 -10.96 -0.75
N ARG A 177 4.70 -11.68 0.18
CA ARG A 177 3.86 -11.07 1.22
C ARG A 177 4.71 -10.36 2.27
N ILE A 178 5.87 -10.92 2.61
CA ILE A 178 6.83 -10.31 3.53
C ILE A 178 7.37 -9.02 2.95
N VAL A 179 7.87 -9.02 1.71
CA VAL A 179 8.34 -7.82 0.98
C VAL A 179 7.24 -6.76 0.90
N SER A 180 6.00 -7.16 0.60
CA SER A 180 4.86 -6.25 0.57
C SER A 180 4.57 -5.63 1.94
N ASN A 181 4.68 -6.41 3.02
CA ASN A 181 4.50 -5.92 4.39
C ASN A 181 5.65 -5.03 4.87
N ILE A 182 6.89 -5.30 4.45
CA ILE A 182 8.04 -4.41 4.68
C ILE A 182 7.74 -3.04 4.05
N ARG A 183 7.28 -3.02 2.80
CA ARG A 183 6.94 -1.78 2.07
C ARG A 183 5.74 -1.03 2.65
N LEU A 184 4.66 -1.73 3.03
CA LEU A 184 3.39 -1.11 3.40
C LEU A 184 3.24 -0.84 4.90
N ARG A 185 3.91 -1.62 5.75
CA ARG A 185 3.70 -1.63 7.20
C ARG A 185 4.99 -1.47 7.99
N ASN A 186 6.13 -1.21 7.32
CA ASN A 186 7.46 -1.17 7.93
C ASN A 186 7.76 -2.44 8.76
N PHE A 187 7.21 -3.57 8.32
CA PHE A 187 7.41 -4.86 8.98
C PHE A 187 8.92 -5.17 9.03
N TYR A 188 9.43 -5.72 10.14
CA TYR A 188 10.87 -5.86 10.48
C TYR A 188 11.69 -4.58 10.66
N VAL A 189 11.32 -3.47 10.02
CA VAL A 189 12.16 -2.29 9.85
C VAL A 189 11.83 -1.17 10.86
N ASN A 190 10.64 -1.19 11.46
CA ASN A 190 10.13 -0.16 12.38
C ASN A 190 10.98 0.08 13.66
N LYS A 191 11.96 -0.77 13.97
CA LYS A 191 12.80 -0.67 15.19
C LYS A 191 14.30 -0.87 14.94
N GLY A 192 14.78 -0.91 13.69
CA GLY A 192 16.19 -1.21 13.43
C GLY A 192 16.71 -0.66 12.10
N GLU A 193 17.52 0.40 12.18
CA GLU A 193 18.21 1.02 11.03
C GLU A 193 19.14 0.05 10.29
N SER A 194 19.76 -0.90 11.02
CA SER A 194 20.61 -1.94 10.42
C SER A 194 19.91 -2.77 9.34
N ARG A 195 18.60 -3.02 9.50
CA ARG A 195 17.80 -3.77 8.53
C ARG A 195 17.44 -2.94 7.30
N VAL A 196 17.27 -1.62 7.48
CA VAL A 196 17.12 -0.68 6.36
C VAL A 196 18.36 -0.74 5.48
N MET A 197 19.54 -0.58 6.10
CA MET A 197 20.81 -0.58 5.38
C MET A 197 21.09 -1.89 4.64
N GLN A 198 20.73 -3.04 5.21
CA GLN A 198 20.86 -4.33 4.54
C GLN A 198 19.97 -4.42 3.29
N LEU A 199 18.73 -3.95 3.37
CA LEU A 199 17.83 -3.91 2.21
C LEU A 199 18.29 -2.88 1.17
N ASP A 200 18.80 -1.72 1.60
CA ASP A 200 19.38 -0.71 0.71
C ASP A 200 20.59 -1.26 -0.05
N GLY A 201 21.51 -1.92 0.65
CA GLY A 201 22.68 -2.56 0.03
C GLY A 201 22.31 -3.66 -0.97
N LEU A 202 21.14 -4.29 -0.80
CA LEU A 202 20.60 -5.24 -1.75
C LEU A 202 19.91 -4.58 -2.95
N GLY A 203 19.63 -3.27 -2.90
CA GLY A 203 18.92 -2.53 -3.95
C GLY A 203 17.40 -2.59 -3.77
N PHE A 204 16.91 -2.71 -2.53
CA PHE A 204 15.50 -2.80 -2.24
C PHE A 204 14.76 -1.49 -2.53
N VAL A 205 13.82 -1.55 -3.47
CA VAL A 205 12.96 -0.40 -3.78
C VAL A 205 11.86 -0.31 -2.72
N TRP A 206 12.05 0.57 -1.73
CA TRP A 206 11.09 0.85 -0.65
C TRP A 206 9.74 1.34 -1.16
N HIS A 207 9.79 2.14 -2.21
CA HIS A 207 8.61 2.70 -2.82
C HIS A 207 8.44 2.11 -4.21
N ARG A 208 7.63 1.04 -4.32
CA ARG A 208 6.86 0.82 -5.56
C ARG A 208 5.75 1.87 -5.61
N ASP A 209 6.14 3.13 -5.58
CA ASP A 209 5.21 4.23 -5.56
C ASP A 209 4.62 4.29 -6.97
N LYS A 210 3.47 3.64 -7.17
CA LYS A 210 2.63 3.92 -8.34
C LYS A 210 2.43 5.43 -8.49
N SER A 211 2.56 6.19 -7.40
CA SER A 211 2.58 7.65 -7.39
C SER A 211 3.83 8.25 -8.04
N GLU A 212 5.03 7.74 -7.75
CA GLU A 212 6.32 8.14 -8.35
C GLU A 212 6.37 7.78 -9.82
N GLN A 213 6.03 6.54 -10.19
CA GLN A 213 5.98 6.13 -11.60
C GLN A 213 4.99 6.99 -12.40
N LYS A 214 3.79 7.24 -11.85
CA LYS A 214 2.80 8.11 -12.50
C LYS A 214 3.26 9.57 -12.54
N PHE A 215 3.98 10.03 -11.53
CA PHE A 215 4.53 11.38 -11.49
C PHE A 215 5.66 11.54 -12.53
N GLN A 216 6.58 10.58 -12.62
CA GLN A 216 7.63 10.56 -13.63
C GLN A 216 7.05 10.52 -15.05
N MET A 217 6.00 9.72 -15.29
CA MET A 217 5.26 9.74 -16.55
C MET A 217 4.59 11.10 -16.81
N THR A 218 4.07 11.76 -15.77
CA THR A 218 3.48 13.11 -15.88
C THR A 218 4.53 14.15 -16.24
N ILE A 219 5.71 14.11 -15.61
CA ILE A 219 6.84 14.98 -15.91
C ILE A 219 7.36 14.76 -17.33
N TYR A 220 7.49 13.50 -17.74
CA TYR A 220 7.94 13.16 -19.08
C TYR A 220 6.97 13.68 -20.14
N ALA A 221 5.67 13.41 -19.99
CA ALA A 221 4.65 13.96 -20.87
C ALA A 221 4.61 15.50 -20.87
N ALA A 222 4.82 16.14 -19.72
CA ALA A 222 4.86 17.61 -19.62
C ALA A 222 6.07 18.22 -20.35
N ARG A 223 7.25 17.58 -20.28
CA ARG A 223 8.45 17.97 -21.04
C ARG A 223 8.21 17.86 -22.54
N GLU A 224 7.69 16.71 -22.97
CA GLU A 224 7.41 16.45 -24.38
C GLU A 224 6.37 17.43 -24.93
N TYR A 225 5.34 17.74 -24.14
CA TYR A 225 4.35 18.78 -24.48
C TYR A 225 5.01 20.15 -24.65
N LYS A 226 5.91 20.52 -23.73
CA LYS A 226 6.60 21.81 -23.80
C LYS A 226 7.42 21.95 -25.07
N VAL A 227 8.24 20.94 -25.38
CA VAL A 227 9.11 20.93 -26.56
C VAL A 227 8.31 20.92 -27.87
N ARG A 228 7.23 20.14 -27.94
CA ARG A 228 6.52 19.90 -29.21
C ARG A 228 5.40 20.90 -29.48
N VAL A 229 4.61 21.22 -28.46
CA VAL A 229 3.38 22.01 -28.60
C VAL A 229 3.57 23.45 -28.13
N ASN A 230 4.41 23.68 -27.12
CA ASN A 230 4.60 24.98 -26.48
C ASN A 230 5.99 25.56 -26.74
N ARG A 231 6.44 25.52 -28.02
CA ARG A 231 7.81 25.87 -28.46
C ARG A 231 8.30 27.24 -27.99
N GLU A 232 7.39 28.19 -27.80
CA GLU A 232 7.69 29.59 -27.45
C GLU A 232 7.20 30.00 -26.04
N GLY A 233 6.50 29.10 -25.32
CA GLY A 233 5.83 29.44 -24.08
C GLY A 233 6.71 29.28 -22.84
N ARG A 234 7.06 30.39 -22.19
CA ARG A 234 7.74 30.41 -20.87
C ARG A 234 6.93 29.67 -19.78
N ALA A 235 5.60 29.66 -19.89
CA ALA A 235 4.69 28.98 -18.97
C ALA A 235 4.08 27.70 -19.57
N LEU A 236 4.02 26.62 -18.79
CA LEU A 236 3.42 25.35 -19.18
C LEU A 236 1.88 25.42 -19.12
N LYS A 237 1.25 25.71 -20.26
CA LYS A 237 -0.21 25.84 -20.41
C LYS A 237 -0.79 24.62 -21.12
N VAL A 238 -1.11 23.57 -20.36
CA VAL A 238 -1.77 22.36 -20.87
C VAL A 238 -3.29 22.47 -20.70
N PRO A 239 -4.10 22.30 -21.77
CA PRO A 239 -5.56 22.22 -21.67
C PRO A 239 -6.01 21.03 -20.80
N GLN A 240 -7.07 21.21 -19.99
CA GLN A 240 -7.55 20.15 -19.09
C GLN A 240 -7.89 18.84 -19.80
N ARG A 241 -8.49 18.92 -21.01
CA ARG A 241 -8.91 17.75 -21.79
C ARG A 241 -7.82 17.19 -22.70
N PHE A 242 -6.58 17.70 -22.59
CA PHE A 242 -5.48 17.23 -23.42
C PHE A 242 -5.12 15.79 -23.05
N VAL A 243 -5.11 14.93 -24.06
CA VAL A 243 -4.72 13.53 -24.01
C VAL A 243 -3.62 13.32 -25.05
N VAL A 244 -2.57 12.60 -24.66
CA VAL A 244 -1.48 12.27 -25.57
C VAL A 244 -2.00 11.36 -26.69
N PRO A 245 -1.72 11.65 -27.98
CA PRO A 245 -2.19 10.85 -29.11
C PRO A 245 -1.78 9.37 -29.01
N GLU A 246 -2.69 8.45 -29.34
CA GLU A 246 -2.49 7.00 -29.16
C GLU A 246 -1.59 6.31 -30.19
N ASN A 247 -1.36 6.92 -31.36
CA ASN A 247 -0.79 6.20 -32.50
C ASN A 247 0.61 6.66 -32.96
N GLY A 248 1.40 7.33 -32.12
CA GLY A 248 2.70 7.86 -32.53
C GLY A 248 2.64 8.88 -33.68
N LYS A 249 1.44 9.22 -34.18
CA LYS A 249 1.17 10.38 -35.02
C LYS A 249 1.70 11.58 -34.24
N ASP A 250 2.68 12.25 -34.81
CA ASP A 250 3.41 13.40 -34.26
C ASP A 250 4.65 13.08 -33.38
N GLY A 251 5.13 11.83 -33.35
CA GLY A 251 6.40 11.47 -32.71
C GLY A 251 6.39 11.49 -31.18
N TRP A 252 5.22 11.19 -30.59
CA TRP A 252 5.06 10.98 -29.15
C TRP A 252 5.53 9.57 -28.73
N PRO A 253 6.18 9.42 -27.57
CA PRO A 253 6.57 8.11 -27.03
C PRO A 253 5.37 7.17 -26.87
N LEU A 254 5.51 5.91 -27.29
CA LEU A 254 4.45 4.90 -27.19
C LEU A 254 3.97 4.69 -25.74
N GLU A 255 4.88 4.84 -24.78
CA GLU A 255 4.57 4.70 -23.35
C GLU A 255 3.59 5.77 -22.85
N LEU A 256 3.51 6.92 -23.52
CA LEU A 256 2.62 8.01 -23.17
C LEU A 256 1.29 7.97 -23.94
N ALA A 257 1.09 7.02 -24.86
CA ALA A 257 -0.12 6.90 -25.66
C ALA A 257 -1.39 6.87 -24.78
N GLY A 258 -2.37 7.73 -25.08
CA GLY A 258 -3.62 7.81 -24.33
C GLY A 258 -3.50 8.42 -22.93
N PHE A 259 -2.32 8.93 -22.55
CA PHE A 259 -2.12 9.52 -21.23
C PHE A 259 -2.81 10.88 -21.10
N ARG A 260 -3.74 10.99 -20.15
CA ARG A 260 -4.54 12.22 -19.89
C ARG A 260 -3.74 13.26 -19.09
N LEU A 261 -2.71 13.84 -19.71
CA LEU A 261 -1.82 14.80 -19.07
C LEU A 261 -2.56 16.02 -18.48
N GLY A 262 -3.53 16.58 -19.20
CA GLY A 262 -4.27 17.78 -18.76
C GLY A 262 -5.05 17.57 -17.46
N GLU A 263 -5.66 16.40 -17.29
CA GLU A 263 -6.39 16.04 -16.07
C GLU A 263 -5.44 15.84 -14.90
N LYS A 264 -4.28 15.19 -15.12
CA LYS A 264 -3.28 14.96 -14.08
C LYS A 264 -2.70 16.27 -13.58
N LEU A 265 -2.29 17.17 -14.47
CA LEU A 265 -1.81 18.50 -14.10
C LEU A 265 -2.86 19.32 -13.35
N THR A 266 -4.14 19.21 -13.74
CA THR A 266 -5.25 19.85 -13.00
C THR A 266 -5.42 19.27 -11.60
N ALA A 267 -5.31 17.94 -11.45
CA ALA A 267 -5.37 17.28 -10.15
C ALA A 267 -4.18 17.64 -9.25
N ILE A 268 -2.98 17.82 -9.83
CA ILE A 268 -1.81 18.34 -9.13
C ILE A 268 -2.10 19.75 -8.59
N ARG A 269 -2.68 20.64 -9.40
CA ARG A 269 -3.07 22.01 -8.96
C ARG A 269 -4.11 22.02 -7.85
N GLN A 270 -5.20 21.27 -8.02
CA GLN A 270 -6.37 21.35 -7.13
C GLN A 270 -6.20 20.54 -5.85
N LYS A 271 -5.58 19.36 -5.95
CA LYS A 271 -5.53 18.38 -4.86
C LYS A 271 -4.11 18.16 -4.34
N GLY A 272 -3.09 18.82 -4.90
CA GLY A 272 -1.69 18.56 -4.55
C GLY A 272 -1.25 17.13 -4.87
N LEU A 273 -1.87 16.49 -5.87
CA LEU A 273 -1.59 15.10 -6.24
C LEU A 273 -0.08 14.93 -6.47
N TYR A 274 0.52 13.89 -5.88
CA TYR A 274 1.96 13.60 -5.94
C TYR A 274 2.91 14.58 -5.26
N VAL A 275 2.49 15.80 -4.93
CA VAL A 275 3.42 16.87 -4.50
C VAL A 275 3.23 17.31 -3.05
N LYS A 276 2.13 16.92 -2.37
CA LYS A 276 1.85 17.31 -0.96
C LYS A 276 3.01 17.13 0.01
N ASN A 277 3.70 15.99 -0.04
CA ASN A 277 4.77 15.63 0.90
C ASN A 277 6.16 15.64 0.26
N PHE A 278 6.29 16.11 -0.99
CA PHE A 278 7.49 15.94 -1.81
C PHE A 278 7.90 17.28 -2.45
N PRO A 279 8.73 18.09 -1.76
CA PRO A 279 9.11 19.42 -2.25
C PRO A 279 9.94 19.36 -3.54
N HIS A 280 10.76 18.34 -3.73
CA HIS A 280 11.54 18.14 -4.96
C HIS A 280 10.64 17.95 -6.21
N ARG A 281 9.52 17.23 -6.08
CA ARG A 281 8.53 17.06 -7.16
C ARG A 281 7.87 18.39 -7.54
N ARG A 282 7.72 19.28 -6.56
CA ARG A 282 7.22 20.64 -6.79
C ARG A 282 8.19 21.44 -7.65
N GLN A 283 9.46 21.41 -7.28
CA GLN A 283 10.53 22.12 -7.97
C GLN A 283 10.67 21.65 -9.44
N GLN A 284 10.62 20.34 -9.69
CA GLN A 284 10.69 19.80 -11.06
C GLN A 284 9.56 20.30 -11.97
N LEU A 285 8.35 20.50 -11.44
CA LEU A 285 7.26 21.11 -12.19
C LEU A 285 7.50 22.61 -12.42
N GLU A 286 8.01 23.33 -11.41
CA GLU A 286 8.34 24.75 -11.50
C GLU A 286 9.42 25.03 -12.56
N GLU A 287 10.45 24.18 -12.64
CA GLU A 287 11.48 24.22 -13.69
C GLU A 287 10.91 24.07 -15.11
N LEU A 288 9.83 23.29 -15.25
CA LEU A 288 9.10 23.17 -16.51
C LEU A 288 8.24 24.40 -16.82
N GLY A 289 8.16 25.37 -15.92
CA GLY A 289 7.29 26.55 -16.03
C GLY A 289 5.85 26.27 -15.62
N PHE A 290 5.62 25.24 -14.81
CA PHE A 290 4.29 24.91 -14.31
C PHE A 290 3.81 25.93 -13.29
N GLN A 291 2.70 26.58 -13.60
CA GLN A 291 2.06 27.52 -12.69
C GLN A 291 1.12 26.77 -11.72
N TRP A 292 1.41 26.88 -10.42
CA TRP A 292 0.60 26.32 -9.33
C TRP A 292 -0.71 27.08 -9.14
N ALA A 293 -0.66 28.38 -9.36
CA ALA A 293 -1.81 29.26 -9.44
C ALA A 293 -2.63 28.93 -10.70
N GLY A 294 -3.84 28.40 -10.53
CA GLY A 294 -4.89 28.62 -11.52
C GLY A 294 -5.39 30.07 -11.44
N ASN A 295 -6.35 30.45 -12.29
CA ASN A 295 -7.10 31.73 -12.21
C ASN A 295 -7.87 31.94 -10.88
N SER A 296 -7.61 31.14 -9.84
CA SER A 296 -8.19 31.21 -8.50
C SER A 296 -7.30 31.97 -7.51
N SER A 297 -6.02 32.21 -7.82
CA SER A 297 -5.19 33.19 -7.13
C SER A 297 -4.90 34.37 -8.06
N LEU A 298 -5.95 34.89 -8.69
CA LEU A 298 -5.88 36.22 -9.29
C LEU A 298 -6.01 37.22 -8.16
N ASN A 299 -4.97 38.02 -7.99
CA ASN A 299 -4.89 38.99 -6.93
C ASN A 299 -5.97 40.04 -7.21
N TRP A 300 -6.79 40.38 -6.20
CA TRP A 300 -7.80 41.44 -6.36
C TRP A 300 -7.18 42.74 -6.93
N LEU A 301 -5.92 42.99 -6.57
CA LEU A 301 -5.09 44.07 -7.10
C LEU A 301 -4.91 44.03 -8.63
N GLU A 302 -4.72 42.85 -9.24
CA GLU A 302 -4.59 42.71 -10.69
C GLU A 302 -5.91 43.02 -11.39
N VAL A 303 -7.04 42.59 -10.80
CA VAL A 303 -8.38 42.88 -11.32
C VAL A 303 -8.68 44.37 -11.26
N VAL A 304 -8.34 45.04 -10.15
CA VAL A 304 -8.52 46.49 -9.99
C VAL A 304 -7.60 47.26 -10.93
N HIS A 305 -6.34 46.84 -11.10
CA HIS A 305 -5.42 47.52 -12.02
C HIS A 305 -5.88 47.40 -13.47
N ALA A 306 -6.25 46.20 -13.91
CA ALA A 306 -6.82 45.99 -15.24
C ALA A 306 -8.13 46.78 -15.44
N ALA A 307 -8.99 46.81 -14.43
CA ALA A 307 -10.22 47.59 -14.44
C ALA A 307 -9.97 49.10 -14.52
N ALA A 308 -8.93 49.61 -13.85
CA ALA A 308 -8.55 51.02 -13.89
C ALA A 308 -8.05 51.44 -15.27
N ILE A 309 -7.22 50.62 -15.92
CA ILE A 309 -6.75 50.84 -17.30
C ILE A 309 -7.95 50.87 -18.25
N TYR A 310 -8.83 49.87 -18.15
CA TYR A 310 -10.03 49.78 -19.00
C TYR A 310 -10.98 50.96 -18.79
N SER A 311 -11.23 51.33 -17.52
CA SER A 311 -12.09 52.47 -17.16
C SER A 311 -11.56 53.78 -17.73
N ARG A 312 -10.23 54.00 -17.69
CA ARG A 312 -9.59 55.18 -18.29
C ARG A 312 -9.76 55.23 -19.81
N GLN A 313 -9.73 54.09 -20.50
CA GLN A 313 -9.90 54.02 -21.95
C GLN A 313 -11.35 54.21 -22.42
N HIS A 314 -12.31 54.03 -21.52
CA HIS A 314 -13.74 54.06 -21.81
C HIS A 314 -14.47 55.12 -20.98
N ASP A 315 -13.85 56.30 -20.80
CA ASP A 315 -14.45 57.48 -20.16
C ASP A 315 -15.07 57.21 -18.78
N ARG A 316 -14.35 56.45 -17.95
CA ARG A 316 -14.79 55.98 -16.63
C ARG A 316 -16.00 55.05 -16.64
N VAL A 317 -16.27 54.35 -17.73
CA VAL A 317 -17.35 53.35 -17.81
C VAL A 317 -16.75 51.94 -17.82
N LEU A 318 -16.84 51.26 -16.67
CA LEU A 318 -16.31 49.91 -16.52
C LEU A 318 -17.39 48.87 -16.90
N ASN A 319 -17.52 48.60 -18.20
CA ASN A 319 -18.41 47.59 -18.75
C ASN A 319 -17.81 46.79 -19.93
N PRO A 320 -16.76 45.99 -19.70
CA PRO A 320 -16.19 45.17 -20.77
C PRO A 320 -17.15 44.06 -21.25
N PRO A 321 -17.04 43.64 -22.52
CA PRO A 321 -17.63 42.42 -23.04
C PRO A 321 -17.27 41.19 -22.18
N ASP A 322 -18.15 40.19 -22.10
CA ASP A 322 -17.95 39.00 -21.24
C ASP A 322 -16.71 38.19 -21.63
N ASN A 323 -16.32 38.23 -22.91
CA ASN A 323 -15.15 37.56 -23.48
C ASN A 323 -13.89 38.45 -23.52
N PHE A 324 -13.93 39.65 -22.94
CA PHE A 324 -12.79 40.56 -22.96
C PHE A 324 -11.62 40.00 -22.14
N VAL A 325 -10.46 39.97 -22.78
CA VAL A 325 -9.18 39.57 -22.21
C VAL A 325 -8.21 40.74 -22.33
N CYS A 326 -7.51 41.05 -21.24
CA CYS A 326 -6.46 42.06 -21.24
C CYS A 326 -5.32 41.61 -22.16
N SER A 327 -5.16 42.29 -23.28
CA SER A 327 -4.17 42.01 -24.31
C SER A 327 -3.75 43.33 -24.98
N GLY A 328 -2.51 43.42 -25.45
CA GLY A 328 -1.96 44.57 -26.16
C GLY A 328 -1.16 45.54 -25.28
N ASP A 329 -0.57 46.55 -25.92
CA ASP A 329 0.43 47.47 -25.33
C ASP A 329 -0.13 48.35 -24.20
N ALA A 330 -1.45 48.46 -24.10
CA ALA A 330 -2.13 49.20 -23.04
C ALA A 330 -2.06 48.51 -21.67
N PHE A 331 -1.82 47.19 -21.64
CA PHE A 331 -1.75 46.42 -20.40
C PHE A 331 -0.29 46.02 -20.12
N PRO A 332 0.19 46.12 -18.87
CA PRO A 332 1.47 45.53 -18.48
C PRO A 332 1.51 44.01 -18.72
N ASP A 333 2.70 43.47 -19.01
CA ASP A 333 2.92 42.06 -19.35
C ASP A 333 2.30 41.06 -18.36
N TYR A 334 2.26 41.41 -17.07
CA TYR A 334 1.70 40.54 -16.03
C TYR A 334 0.16 40.49 -16.04
N LEU A 335 -0.51 41.43 -16.71
CA LEU A 335 -1.96 41.44 -16.90
C LEU A 335 -2.37 40.78 -18.21
N HIS A 336 -1.43 40.42 -19.09
CA HIS A 336 -1.73 39.81 -20.39
C HIS A 336 -2.38 38.43 -20.20
N GLY A 337 -3.52 38.22 -20.87
CA GLY A 337 -4.30 37.00 -20.76
C GLY A 337 -5.29 36.99 -19.58
N LEU A 338 -5.41 38.08 -18.81
CA LEU A 338 -6.41 38.20 -17.74
C LEU A 338 -7.83 38.35 -18.35
N PRO A 339 -8.78 37.44 -18.07
CA PRO A 339 -10.15 37.54 -18.61
C PRO A 339 -11.00 38.51 -17.77
N LEU A 340 -10.72 39.81 -17.87
CA LEU A 340 -11.38 40.87 -17.10
C LEU A 340 -12.91 40.86 -17.27
N GLY A 341 -13.41 40.61 -18.48
CA GLY A 341 -14.85 40.54 -18.79
C GLY A 341 -15.59 39.48 -17.97
N LEU A 342 -15.03 38.28 -17.91
CA LEU A 342 -15.58 37.16 -17.14
C LEU A 342 -15.54 37.42 -15.63
N ARG A 343 -14.49 38.09 -15.14
CA ARG A 343 -14.32 38.40 -13.71
C ARG A 343 -15.34 39.40 -13.22
N LEU A 344 -15.52 40.49 -13.97
CA LEU A 344 -16.52 41.49 -13.67
C LEU A 344 -17.95 40.94 -13.80
N LYS A 345 -18.18 39.97 -14.69
CA LYS A 345 -19.43 39.19 -14.72
C LYS A 345 -19.63 38.36 -13.44
N ASP A 346 -18.60 37.64 -12.97
CA ASP A 346 -18.69 36.86 -11.73
C ASP A 346 -18.90 37.76 -10.50
N VAL A 347 -18.31 38.97 -10.47
CA VAL A 347 -18.57 39.96 -9.41
C VAL A 347 -20.04 40.37 -9.40
N ARG A 348 -20.64 40.66 -10.58
CA ARG A 348 -22.06 41.02 -10.72
C ARG A 348 -23.02 39.90 -10.34
N LEU A 349 -22.76 38.68 -10.82
CA LEU A 349 -23.72 37.57 -10.73
C LEU A 349 -23.56 36.74 -9.47
N LYS A 350 -22.33 36.57 -8.98
CA LYS A 350 -22.01 35.63 -7.90
C LYS A 350 -21.46 36.32 -6.65
N GLY A 351 -21.24 37.64 -6.70
CA GLY A 351 -20.59 38.37 -5.59
C GLY A 351 -19.17 37.90 -5.32
N ARG A 352 -18.49 37.30 -6.33
CA ARG A 352 -17.10 36.86 -6.18
C ARG A 352 -16.23 38.08 -5.83
N TYR A 353 -15.34 37.94 -4.85
CA TYR A 353 -14.52 39.00 -4.23
C TYR A 353 -15.25 39.97 -3.28
N LEU A 354 -16.58 39.95 -3.21
CA LEU A 354 -17.41 40.81 -2.34
C LEU A 354 -17.92 40.05 -1.11
N GLN A 355 -17.06 39.23 -0.50
CA GLN A 355 -17.36 38.45 0.69
C GLN A 355 -16.36 38.77 1.80
N GLY A 356 -16.82 38.76 3.06
CA GLY A 356 -16.02 39.06 4.25
C GLY A 356 -15.79 40.55 4.51
N GLU A 357 -14.92 40.87 5.48
CA GLU A 357 -14.68 42.23 5.99
C GLU A 357 -14.11 43.22 4.96
N THR A 358 -13.49 42.73 3.89
CA THR A 358 -12.91 43.56 2.82
C THR A 358 -13.91 43.92 1.72
N ALA A 359 -15.10 43.32 1.72
CA ALA A 359 -16.16 43.57 0.74
C ALA A 359 -16.54 45.06 0.55
N PRO A 360 -16.73 45.88 1.60
CA PRO A 360 -17.11 47.29 1.41
C PRO A 360 -16.03 48.10 0.68
N LYS A 361 -14.76 47.95 1.06
CA LYS A 361 -13.62 48.63 0.40
C LYS A 361 -13.51 48.24 -1.08
N ARG A 362 -13.74 46.96 -1.40
CA ARG A 362 -13.69 46.45 -2.77
C ARG A 362 -14.84 46.97 -3.64
N ARG A 363 -16.02 47.14 -3.04
CA ARG A 363 -17.18 47.75 -3.69
C ARG A 363 -16.92 49.22 -4.02
N GLU A 364 -16.40 49.97 -3.06
CA GLU A 364 -16.01 51.37 -3.22
C GLU A 364 -14.97 51.55 -4.34
N GLN A 365 -13.97 50.66 -4.41
CA GLN A 365 -12.97 50.67 -5.49
C GLN A 365 -13.60 50.46 -6.89
N LEU A 366 -14.58 49.58 -7.02
CA LEU A 366 -15.28 49.37 -8.29
C LEU A 366 -16.21 50.56 -8.62
N ASP A 367 -16.86 51.13 -7.62
CA ASP A 367 -17.72 52.30 -7.77
C ASP A 367 -16.89 53.52 -8.25
N ALA A 368 -15.70 53.73 -7.68
CA ALA A 368 -14.76 54.77 -8.11
C ALA A 368 -14.29 54.60 -9.56
N LEU A 369 -14.26 53.37 -10.06
CA LEU A 369 -13.92 53.04 -11.46
C LEU A 369 -15.13 53.07 -12.40
N GLY A 370 -16.31 53.46 -11.92
CA GLY A 370 -17.54 53.54 -12.71
C GLY A 370 -18.10 52.18 -13.13
N PHE A 371 -18.05 51.22 -12.20
CA PHE A 371 -18.55 49.87 -12.44
C PHE A 371 -20.06 49.81 -12.65
N VAL A 372 -20.47 49.28 -13.80
CA VAL A 372 -21.89 49.08 -14.10
C VAL A 372 -22.40 47.80 -13.42
N TRP A 373 -23.12 47.95 -12.31
CA TRP A 373 -23.70 46.82 -11.55
C TRP A 373 -24.85 46.12 -12.29
N LYS A 374 -25.70 46.88 -12.98
CA LYS A 374 -26.84 46.37 -13.74
C LYS A 374 -26.65 46.67 -15.23
N LYS A 375 -26.44 45.66 -16.07
CA LYS A 375 -26.42 45.83 -17.53
C LYS A 375 -27.83 46.21 -18.01
N LYS A 376 -27.99 47.25 -18.84
CA LYS A 376 -29.25 47.51 -19.56
C LYS A 376 -29.57 46.27 -20.39
N ARG A 377 -30.77 45.67 -20.23
CA ARG A 377 -31.24 44.55 -21.06
C ARG A 377 -31.31 45.04 -22.51
N GLY A 378 -30.33 44.68 -23.33
CA GLY A 378 -30.38 44.93 -24.77
C GLY A 378 -31.50 44.10 -25.39
N ARG A 379 -32.49 44.77 -25.99
CA ARG A 379 -33.49 44.15 -26.87
C ARG A 379 -32.72 43.44 -28.00
N ARG A 380 -32.76 42.11 -28.02
CA ARG A 380 -32.12 41.29 -29.06
C ARG A 380 -32.75 41.71 -30.40
N LYS A 381 -32.01 42.44 -31.25
CA LYS A 381 -32.41 42.64 -32.65
C LYS A 381 -32.44 41.24 -33.27
N LYS A 382 -33.64 40.83 -33.71
CA LYS A 382 -33.84 39.63 -34.52
C LYS A 382 -33.04 39.89 -35.80
N SER A 383 -32.00 39.11 -36.05
CA SER A 383 -31.34 39.08 -37.35
C SER A 383 -32.39 38.64 -38.35
N GLU A 384 -32.75 39.51 -39.29
CA GLU A 384 -33.53 39.16 -40.47
C GLU A 384 -32.71 38.16 -41.31
N SER A 385 -33.40 37.11 -41.74
CA SER A 385 -32.89 35.95 -42.47
C SER A 385 -32.52 36.27 -43.91
#